data_AF-A0A6V8CCC6-F1
#
_entry.id   AF-A0A6V8CCC6-F1
#
_cell.length_a   1.000
_cell.length_b   1.000
_cell.length_c   1.000
_cell.angle_alpha   90.00
_cell.angle_beta   90.00
_cell.angle_gamma   90.00
#
_symmetry.space_group_name_H-M   'P 1'
#
loop_
_entity.id
_entity.type
_entity.pdbx_description
1 polymer ?
#
loop_
_entity_poly.entity_id
_entity_poly.type
_entity_poly.pdbx_seq_one_letter_code
_entity_poly.pdbx_strand_id
1 'polypeptide(L)'
;FAVNASRPHPAVWRLIDDLGLMPSWHPSRPEARHRWVLNDGRRHRLGLSTVLKVGPRHLLRGMRTARQGGRSMAEALPVAWLADAMTHGIVNAPAADVDADLLMPTMAKFGDEPPMRRRALARAIRSTYPGWTPKRGHMGSLERGMEGLVEALMEALDEDDMVDVRFSVDASSPEAAADHAGLSVASVLWAAPRMEDEPGLELTVAVVGYTHAAAASVPVGYGTLCPDPSSPVSGVLHESDVHHGARAPPGHRLFRVMVPHARWDGEERSLRKAVEAMLCPAEPALFEVLGTRRVPHVRPGHMQRVAKHAEPWSWIGWSATGVAITHVVSEAERLADLMRKTHAR
;
A
#
# COMPACT_ATOMS: atom_id res chain seq x y z
N PHE A 1 -11.22 2.04 -4.93
CA PHE A 1 -10.40 1.27 -3.95
C PHE A 1 -8.91 1.58 -4.10
N ALA A 2 -8.18 1.75 -2.99
CA ALA A 2 -6.78 2.23 -2.96
C ALA A 2 -5.73 1.12 -3.23
N VAL A 3 -6.09 -0.15 -3.08
CA VAL A 3 -5.19 -1.28 -3.35
C VAL A 3 -5.42 -1.80 -4.77
N ASN A 4 -4.38 -1.74 -5.59
CA ASN A 4 -4.42 -2.19 -6.99
C ASN A 4 -3.79 -3.58 -7.17
N ALA A 5 -2.83 -3.95 -6.33
CA ALA A 5 -2.14 -5.24 -6.39
C ALA A 5 -1.47 -5.58 -5.05
N SER A 6 -1.16 -6.85 -4.87
CA SER A 6 -0.40 -7.36 -3.73
C SER A 6 1.04 -7.70 -4.10
N ARG A 7 1.96 -7.57 -3.14
CA ARG A 7 3.30 -8.12 -3.26
C ARG A 7 3.26 -9.65 -3.04
N PRO A 8 4.26 -10.40 -3.53
CA PRO A 8 4.36 -11.83 -3.31
C PRO A 8 4.48 -12.11 -1.81
N HIS A 9 3.47 -12.75 -1.21
CA HIS A 9 3.51 -13.17 0.19
C HIS A 9 2.73 -14.49 0.40
N PRO A 10 3.25 -15.47 1.18
CA PRO A 10 2.56 -16.75 1.40
C PRO A 10 1.15 -16.60 1.98
N ALA A 11 0.96 -15.71 2.96
CA ALA A 11 -0.35 -15.47 3.57
C ALA A 11 -1.41 -14.98 2.57
N VAL A 12 -1.02 -14.08 1.67
CA VAL A 12 -1.93 -13.62 0.60
C VAL A 12 -2.25 -14.76 -0.35
N TRP A 13 -1.26 -15.58 -0.69
CA TRP A 13 -1.46 -16.69 -1.59
C TRP A 13 -2.41 -17.74 -1.01
N ARG A 14 -2.24 -18.10 0.27
CA ARG A 14 -3.20 -18.98 0.99
C ARG A 14 -4.60 -18.40 0.98
N LEU A 15 -4.76 -17.12 1.33
CA LEU A 15 -6.08 -16.49 1.30
C LEU A 15 -6.74 -16.57 -0.10
N ILE A 16 -5.97 -16.34 -1.16
CA ILE A 16 -6.47 -16.45 -2.54
C ILE A 16 -6.84 -17.90 -2.89
N ASP A 17 -6.09 -18.88 -2.40
CA ASP A 17 -6.36 -20.31 -2.60
C ASP A 17 -7.58 -20.79 -1.81
N ASP A 18 -7.66 -20.43 -0.53
CA ASP A 18 -8.76 -20.75 0.39
C ASP A 18 -10.10 -20.18 -0.11
N LEU A 19 -10.08 -19.02 -0.79
CA LEU A 19 -11.25 -18.40 -1.42
C LEU A 19 -11.52 -18.90 -2.85
N GLY A 20 -10.76 -19.88 -3.36
CA GLY A 20 -10.94 -20.42 -4.72
C GLY A 20 -10.61 -19.44 -5.86
N LEU A 21 -9.91 -18.34 -5.58
CA LEU A 21 -9.65 -17.25 -6.53
C LEU A 21 -8.41 -17.48 -7.40
N MET A 22 -7.65 -18.54 -7.15
CA MET A 22 -6.40 -18.87 -7.85
C MET A 22 -6.47 -18.83 -9.39
N PRO A 23 -7.53 -19.32 -10.07
CA PRO A 23 -7.62 -19.24 -11.53
C PRO A 23 -7.62 -17.80 -12.09
N SER A 24 -8.07 -16.83 -11.29
CA SER A 24 -8.15 -15.41 -11.67
C SER A 24 -6.98 -14.58 -11.12
N TRP A 25 -6.06 -15.20 -10.37
CA TRP A 25 -4.92 -14.53 -9.77
C TRP A 25 -3.71 -14.53 -10.69
N HIS A 26 -3.38 -13.35 -11.23
CA HIS A 26 -2.32 -13.22 -12.22
C HIS A 26 -1.20 -12.29 -11.76
N PRO A 27 0.07 -12.56 -12.13
CA PRO A 27 1.14 -11.61 -11.97
C PRO A 27 0.92 -10.39 -12.88
N SER A 28 1.45 -9.24 -12.47
CA SER A 28 1.55 -8.07 -13.32
C SER A 28 2.35 -8.35 -14.59
N ARG A 29 2.02 -7.63 -15.65
CA ARG A 29 2.66 -7.78 -16.97
C ARG A 29 4.17 -7.57 -16.87
N PRO A 30 5.01 -8.50 -17.36
CA PRO A 30 6.48 -8.41 -17.29
C PRO A 30 7.07 -7.13 -17.90
N GLU A 31 6.41 -6.55 -18.89
CA GLU A 31 6.80 -5.34 -19.59
C GLU A 31 6.64 -4.10 -18.70
N ALA A 32 5.67 -4.12 -17.79
CA ALA A 32 5.30 -3.01 -16.93
C ALA A 32 6.07 -2.95 -15.60
N ARG A 33 7.35 -3.33 -15.59
CA ARG A 33 8.18 -3.41 -14.36
C ARG A 33 8.86 -2.11 -13.96
N HIS A 34 8.99 -1.17 -14.88
CA HIS A 34 9.75 0.05 -14.65
C HIS A 34 8.95 1.08 -13.85
N ARG A 35 9.59 1.70 -12.88
CA ARG A 35 9.03 2.83 -12.11
C ARG A 35 9.88 4.06 -12.38
N TRP A 36 9.24 5.21 -12.46
CA TRP A 36 9.93 6.48 -12.68
C TRP A 36 9.67 7.45 -11.54
N VAL A 37 10.58 8.40 -11.40
CA VAL A 37 10.39 9.60 -10.58
C VAL A 37 10.59 10.81 -11.49
N LEU A 38 9.61 11.69 -11.55
CA LEU A 38 9.68 12.96 -12.25
C LEU A 38 10.27 14.01 -11.31
N ASN A 39 11.50 14.45 -11.56
CA ASN A 39 12.17 15.47 -10.77
C ASN A 39 12.83 16.48 -11.72
N ASP A 40 12.69 17.77 -11.46
CA ASP A 40 13.21 18.86 -12.32
C ASP A 40 12.83 18.70 -13.81
N GLY A 41 11.57 18.30 -14.07
CA GLY A 41 11.06 18.06 -15.42
C GLY A 41 11.64 16.83 -16.13
N ARG A 42 12.48 16.01 -15.45
CA ARG A 42 13.11 14.82 -16.03
C ARG A 42 12.61 13.54 -15.35
N ARG A 43 12.32 12.52 -16.15
CA ARG A 43 11.95 11.19 -15.66
C ARG A 43 13.20 10.36 -15.36
N HIS A 44 13.40 10.04 -14.09
CA HIS A 44 14.44 9.15 -13.60
C HIS A 44 13.89 7.75 -13.39
N ARG A 45 14.36 6.77 -14.16
CA ARG A 45 13.99 5.36 -13.93
C ARG A 45 14.60 4.89 -12.60
N LEU A 46 13.76 4.38 -11.70
CA LEU A 46 14.21 3.78 -10.45
C LEU A 46 14.94 2.46 -10.71
N GLY A 47 16.11 2.33 -10.11
CA GLY A 47 16.93 1.13 -10.19
C GLY A 47 18.12 1.20 -9.25
N LEU A 48 19.02 0.22 -9.35
CA LEU A 48 20.24 0.16 -8.55
C LEU A 48 21.12 1.42 -8.72
N SER A 49 21.14 1.99 -9.93
CA SER A 49 21.89 3.22 -10.21
C SER A 49 21.38 4.41 -9.40
N THR A 50 20.08 4.50 -9.09
CA THR A 50 19.51 5.56 -8.24
C THR A 50 19.97 5.43 -6.81
N VAL A 51 20.03 4.20 -6.28
CA VAL A 51 20.54 3.93 -4.92
C VAL A 51 22.05 4.20 -4.83
N LEU A 52 22.81 3.87 -5.87
CA LEU A 52 24.24 4.14 -5.93
C LEU A 52 24.57 5.65 -5.89
N LYS A 53 23.69 6.51 -6.41
CA LYS A 53 23.85 7.98 -6.36
C LYS A 53 23.78 8.56 -4.94
N VAL A 54 23.17 7.85 -3.99
CA VAL A 54 23.12 8.28 -2.57
C VAL A 54 24.53 8.25 -1.95
N GLY A 55 25.39 7.34 -2.42
CA GLY A 55 26.72 7.12 -1.88
C GLY A 55 26.72 6.26 -0.60
N PRO A 56 27.73 5.38 -0.42
CA PRO A 56 27.73 4.39 0.67
C PRO A 56 27.80 5.01 2.07
N ARG A 57 28.51 6.14 2.24
CA ARG A 57 28.63 6.84 3.53
C ARG A 57 27.28 7.38 4.01
N HIS A 58 26.50 7.96 3.10
CA HIS A 58 25.17 8.49 3.42
C HIS A 58 24.19 7.37 3.74
N LEU A 59 24.22 6.26 2.97
CA LEU A 59 23.41 5.08 3.28
C LEU A 59 23.71 4.49 4.65
N LEU A 60 25.01 4.37 5.02
CA LEU A 60 25.40 3.88 6.33
C LEU A 60 24.95 4.82 7.45
N ARG A 61 25.05 6.14 7.26
CA ARG A 61 24.56 7.12 8.21
C ARG A 61 23.04 7.02 8.37
N GLY A 62 22.28 7.01 7.28
CA GLY A 62 20.83 6.86 7.28
C GLY A 62 20.39 5.56 7.97
N MET A 63 21.08 4.45 7.71
CA MET A 63 20.83 3.17 8.39
C MET A 63 21.12 3.24 9.90
N ARG A 64 22.19 3.92 10.33
CA ARG A 64 22.48 4.12 11.76
C ARG A 64 21.42 4.99 12.42
N THR A 65 20.97 6.05 11.74
CA THR A 65 19.89 6.92 12.22
C THR A 65 18.60 6.14 12.37
N ALA A 66 18.16 5.44 11.33
CA ALA A 66 16.92 4.64 11.35
C ALA A 66 16.91 3.62 12.50
N ARG A 67 18.06 3.02 12.83
CA ARG A 67 18.19 2.05 13.93
C ARG A 67 18.04 2.63 15.34
N GLN A 68 17.97 3.96 15.48
CA GLN A 68 17.65 4.58 16.76
C GLN A 68 16.16 4.46 17.11
N GLY A 69 15.32 4.09 16.13
CA GLY A 69 13.87 4.04 16.27
C GLY A 69 13.22 5.42 16.29
N GLY A 70 11.95 5.48 15.89
CA GLY A 70 11.12 6.68 15.91
C GLY A 70 11.63 7.82 15.01
N ARG A 71 12.34 7.47 13.93
CA ARG A 71 12.90 8.43 12.98
C ARG A 71 12.03 8.57 11.74
N SER A 72 12.12 9.73 11.09
CA SER A 72 11.45 9.96 9.82
C SER A 72 12.14 9.29 8.64
N MET A 73 11.38 9.06 7.56
CA MET A 73 11.91 8.60 6.28
C MET A 73 12.92 9.60 5.69
N ALA A 74 12.74 10.90 5.92
CA ALA A 74 13.70 11.93 5.50
C ALA A 74 15.05 11.81 6.21
N GLU A 75 15.06 11.48 7.50
CA GLU A 75 16.29 11.23 8.26
C GLU A 75 16.96 9.89 7.87
N ALA A 76 16.13 8.89 7.57
CA ALA A 76 16.57 7.53 7.29
C ALA A 76 17.12 7.35 5.86
N LEU A 77 16.57 8.08 4.89
CA LEU A 77 17.01 8.10 3.50
C LEU A 77 17.45 9.53 3.12
N PRO A 78 18.76 9.84 3.18
CA PRO A 78 19.28 11.21 3.03
C PRO A 78 19.35 11.67 1.56
N VAL A 79 18.31 11.38 0.77
CA VAL A 79 18.06 11.90 -0.58
C VAL A 79 16.60 12.32 -0.62
N ALA A 80 16.35 13.60 -0.36
CA ALA A 80 15.00 14.15 -0.11
C ALA A 80 13.99 13.74 -1.18
N TRP A 81 14.24 14.06 -2.45
CA TRP A 81 13.32 13.75 -3.55
C TRP A 81 13.01 12.24 -3.68
N LEU A 82 13.96 11.36 -3.34
CA LEU A 82 13.76 9.92 -3.41
C LEU A 82 12.95 9.42 -2.20
N ALA A 83 13.24 9.97 -1.02
CA ALA A 83 12.48 9.70 0.19
C ALA A 83 11.01 10.11 0.00
N ASP A 84 10.76 11.33 -0.47
CA ASP A 84 9.41 11.82 -0.76
C ASP A 84 8.73 10.98 -1.84
N ALA A 85 9.41 10.67 -2.95
CA ALA A 85 8.82 9.81 -3.98
C ALA A 85 8.39 8.45 -3.40
N MET A 86 9.21 7.84 -2.54
CA MET A 86 8.88 6.57 -1.89
C MET A 86 7.70 6.67 -0.94
N THR A 87 7.65 7.70 -0.09
CA THR A 87 6.53 7.89 0.85
C THR A 87 5.25 8.26 0.14
N HIS A 88 5.31 9.05 -0.93
CA HIS A 88 4.14 9.36 -1.75
C HIS A 88 3.53 8.11 -2.39
N GLY A 89 4.38 7.21 -2.89
CA GLY A 89 3.92 5.97 -3.51
C GLY A 89 3.30 4.95 -2.55
N ILE A 90 3.36 5.18 -1.23
CA ILE A 90 2.86 4.24 -0.22
C ILE A 90 1.77 4.88 0.65
N VAL A 91 2.06 6.02 1.28
CA VAL A 91 1.16 6.69 2.24
C VAL A 91 0.77 8.11 1.81
N ASN A 92 1.23 8.56 0.64
CA ASN A 92 0.94 9.87 0.10
C ASN A 92 1.30 11.07 1.00
N ALA A 93 2.32 10.91 1.86
CA ALA A 93 2.78 11.93 2.81
C ALA A 93 4.24 12.35 2.55
N PRO A 94 4.66 13.57 2.95
CA PRO A 94 6.05 13.99 2.93
C PRO A 94 6.93 13.04 3.75
N ALA A 95 8.18 12.83 3.35
CA ALA A 95 9.07 11.89 4.01
C ALA A 95 9.44 12.30 5.46
N ALA A 96 9.32 13.58 5.79
CA ALA A 96 9.51 14.07 7.16
C ALA A 96 8.42 13.55 8.12
N ASP A 97 7.22 13.27 7.61
CA ASP A 97 6.03 12.94 8.41
C ASP A 97 5.76 11.43 8.45
N VAL A 98 6.72 10.61 8.02
CA VAL A 98 6.53 9.16 7.88
C VAL A 98 7.58 8.38 8.66
N ASP A 99 7.12 7.46 9.49
CA ASP A 99 7.96 6.60 10.32
C ASP A 99 8.80 5.63 9.49
N ALA A 100 10.12 5.73 9.64
CA ALA A 100 11.07 4.84 9.01
C ALA A 100 10.99 3.41 9.57
N ASP A 101 10.56 3.24 10.81
CA ASP A 101 10.41 1.93 11.44
C ASP A 101 9.30 1.12 10.73
N LEU A 102 8.24 1.81 10.32
CA LEU A 102 7.10 1.23 9.59
C LEU A 102 7.43 0.94 8.11
N LEU A 103 7.98 1.92 7.39
CA LEU A 103 8.18 1.78 5.94
C LEU A 103 9.46 1.05 5.55
N MET A 104 10.50 1.12 6.40
CA MET A 104 11.80 0.51 6.13
C MET A 104 12.24 -0.41 7.28
N PRO A 105 11.39 -1.40 7.68
CA PRO A 105 11.65 -2.23 8.87
C PRO A 105 12.96 -3.01 8.74
N THR A 106 13.34 -3.37 7.51
CA THR A 106 14.61 -4.08 7.26
C THR A 106 15.86 -3.24 7.51
N MET A 107 15.74 -1.91 7.37
CA MET A 107 16.83 -0.96 7.59
C MET A 107 16.85 -0.49 9.04
N ALA A 108 15.68 -0.12 9.56
CA ALA A 108 15.47 0.33 10.93
C ALA A 108 15.73 -0.79 11.96
N LYS A 109 15.36 -2.04 11.64
CA LYS A 109 15.43 -3.17 12.59
C LYS A 109 14.77 -2.82 13.94
N PHE A 110 13.64 -2.12 13.90
CA PHE A 110 12.86 -1.83 15.08
C PHE A 110 12.22 -3.11 15.64
N GLY A 111 12.26 -3.30 16.96
CA GLY A 111 11.75 -4.48 17.65
C GLY A 111 12.76 -5.61 17.79
N ASP A 112 12.27 -6.74 18.33
CA ASP A 112 13.09 -7.91 18.61
C ASP A 112 13.63 -8.58 17.33
N GLU A 113 14.75 -9.30 17.48
CA GLU A 113 15.26 -10.10 16.37
C GLU A 113 14.26 -11.21 16.02
N PRO A 114 14.01 -11.46 14.72
CA PRO A 114 13.09 -12.51 14.32
C PRO A 114 13.62 -13.87 14.81
N PRO A 115 12.73 -14.80 15.22
CA PRO A 115 13.11 -16.09 15.79
C PRO A 115 13.87 -16.99 14.80
N MET A 116 13.89 -16.60 13.51
CA MET A 116 14.58 -17.33 12.47
C MET A 116 15.30 -16.39 11.50
N ARG A 117 16.50 -16.79 11.07
CA ARG A 117 17.24 -16.10 10.00
C ARG A 117 16.46 -16.12 8.69
N ARG A 118 16.49 -15.01 7.94
CA ARG A 118 15.77 -14.85 6.65
C ARG A 118 16.01 -15.99 5.64
N ARG A 119 17.24 -16.53 5.56
CA ARG A 119 17.56 -17.63 4.64
C ARG A 119 16.86 -18.93 5.03
N ALA A 120 16.79 -19.22 6.33
CA ALA A 120 16.08 -20.38 6.83
C ALA A 120 14.57 -20.22 6.62
N LEU A 121 14.02 -19.03 6.89
CA LEU A 121 12.62 -18.71 6.62
C LEU A 121 12.27 -18.90 5.14
N ALA A 122 13.10 -18.37 4.23
CA ALA A 122 12.90 -18.54 2.79
C ALA A 122 12.98 -20.00 2.33
N ARG A 123 13.78 -20.85 3.01
CA ARG A 123 13.82 -22.28 2.74
C ARG A 123 12.54 -22.96 3.22
N ALA A 124 12.08 -22.66 4.42
CA ALA A 124 10.84 -23.19 4.99
C ALA A 124 9.62 -22.85 4.10
N ILE A 125 9.50 -21.59 3.68
CA ILE A 125 8.43 -21.17 2.77
C ILE A 125 8.45 -21.98 1.46
N ARG A 126 9.62 -22.16 0.85
CA ARG A 126 9.74 -22.93 -0.41
C ARG A 126 9.43 -24.42 -0.24
N SER A 127 9.75 -25.02 0.90
CA SER A 127 9.41 -26.43 1.15
C SER A 127 7.93 -26.64 1.39
N THR A 128 7.23 -25.67 1.98
CA THR A 128 5.78 -25.75 2.21
C THR A 128 5.00 -25.53 0.92
N TYR A 129 5.53 -24.73 -0.01
CA TYR A 129 4.85 -24.39 -1.25
C TYR A 129 5.73 -24.62 -2.50
N PRO A 130 5.98 -25.89 -2.87
CA PRO A 130 6.68 -26.21 -4.10
C PRO A 130 5.84 -25.71 -5.30
N GLY A 131 6.40 -24.79 -6.09
CA GLY A 131 5.69 -24.14 -7.21
C GLY A 131 5.15 -22.73 -6.90
N TRP A 132 5.27 -22.26 -5.65
CA TRP A 132 4.87 -20.90 -5.29
C TRP A 132 5.61 -19.85 -6.13
N THR A 133 4.80 -19.10 -6.86
CA THR A 133 5.15 -17.86 -7.56
C THR A 133 4.08 -16.85 -7.16
N PRO A 134 4.49 -15.63 -6.77
CA PRO A 134 5.27 -14.80 -7.69
C PRO A 134 6.77 -14.67 -7.38
N LYS A 135 7.56 -14.59 -8.45
CA LYS A 135 8.99 -14.25 -8.38
C LYS A 135 9.17 -12.86 -7.78
N ARG A 136 10.21 -12.65 -6.97
CA ARG A 136 10.55 -11.34 -6.37
C ARG A 136 10.45 -10.21 -7.41
N GLY A 137 9.78 -9.12 -7.04
CA GLY A 137 9.61 -7.94 -7.90
C GLY A 137 8.38 -7.97 -8.82
N HIS A 138 7.61 -9.07 -8.83
CA HIS A 138 6.29 -9.11 -9.45
C HIS A 138 5.25 -8.66 -8.44
N MET A 139 4.21 -7.99 -8.90
CA MET A 139 2.98 -7.77 -8.14
C MET A 139 1.94 -8.78 -8.65
N GLY A 140 0.91 -9.09 -7.87
CA GLY A 140 -0.21 -9.93 -8.29
C GLY A 140 -1.54 -9.20 -8.09
N SER A 141 -2.48 -9.44 -9.00
CA SER A 141 -3.83 -8.86 -8.93
C SER A 141 -4.84 -9.81 -9.59
N LEU A 142 -6.08 -9.76 -9.14
CA LEU A 142 -7.19 -10.50 -9.73
C LEU A 142 -7.64 -9.87 -11.06
N GLU A 143 -8.27 -10.64 -11.95
CA GLU A 143 -8.82 -10.14 -13.22
C GLU A 143 -9.83 -9.00 -13.02
N ARG A 144 -10.82 -9.20 -12.13
CA ARG A 144 -11.78 -8.17 -11.72
C ARG A 144 -11.18 -7.14 -10.75
N GLY A 145 -9.97 -7.40 -10.26
CA GLY A 145 -9.24 -6.53 -9.36
C GLY A 145 -9.51 -6.86 -7.92
N MET A 146 -8.98 -6.05 -7.01
CA MET A 146 -9.04 -6.38 -5.60
C MET A 146 -10.47 -6.31 -5.02
N GLU A 147 -11.43 -5.78 -5.77
CA GLU A 147 -12.86 -5.90 -5.46
C GLU A 147 -13.32 -7.37 -5.45
N GLY A 148 -12.82 -8.21 -6.37
CA GLY A 148 -13.14 -9.64 -6.37
C GLY A 148 -12.65 -10.38 -5.12
N LEU A 149 -11.61 -9.86 -4.44
CA LEU A 149 -11.20 -10.37 -3.14
C LEU A 149 -12.20 -9.99 -2.04
N VAL A 150 -12.72 -8.75 -2.09
CA VAL A 150 -13.71 -8.28 -1.11
C VAL A 150 -15.03 -9.02 -1.29
N GLU A 151 -15.49 -9.20 -2.53
CA GLU A 151 -16.69 -9.97 -2.84
C GLU A 151 -16.60 -11.41 -2.32
N ALA A 152 -15.50 -12.12 -2.62
CA ALA A 152 -15.31 -13.49 -2.14
C ALA A 152 -15.18 -13.60 -0.61
N LEU A 153 -14.56 -12.61 0.04
CA LEU A 153 -14.52 -12.54 1.50
C LEU A 153 -15.93 -12.36 2.09
N MET A 154 -16.72 -11.47 1.51
CA MET A 154 -18.10 -11.24 1.95
C MET A 154 -18.95 -12.49 1.78
N GLU A 155 -18.88 -13.15 0.63
CA GLU A 155 -19.57 -14.41 0.36
C GLU A 155 -19.17 -15.50 1.38
N ALA A 156 -17.86 -15.67 1.62
CA ALA A 156 -17.39 -16.65 2.61
C ALA A 156 -17.82 -16.33 4.05
N LEU A 157 -17.96 -15.05 4.42
CA LEU A 157 -18.45 -14.65 5.74
C LEU A 157 -19.97 -14.83 5.86
N ASP A 158 -20.72 -14.58 4.79
CA ASP A 158 -22.18 -14.76 4.76
C ASP A 158 -22.59 -16.24 4.78
N GLU A 159 -21.72 -17.13 4.29
CA GLU A 159 -21.92 -18.59 4.34
C GLU A 159 -21.57 -19.23 5.69
N ASP A 160 -20.80 -18.55 6.55
CA ASP A 160 -20.38 -19.05 7.86
C ASP A 160 -21.43 -18.73 8.93
N ASP A 161 -22.10 -19.75 9.45
CA ASP A 161 -23.16 -19.62 10.45
C ASP A 161 -22.69 -19.14 11.82
N MET A 162 -21.38 -19.13 12.05
CA MET A 162 -20.74 -18.61 13.26
C MET A 162 -20.39 -17.12 13.15
N VAL A 163 -20.65 -16.49 12.00
CA VAL A 163 -20.32 -15.09 11.72
C VAL A 163 -21.60 -14.28 11.53
N ASP A 164 -21.71 -13.15 12.24
CA ASP A 164 -22.75 -12.14 12.03
C ASP A 164 -22.10 -10.86 11.48
N VAL A 165 -22.37 -10.54 10.22
CA VAL A 165 -21.86 -9.32 9.57
C VAL A 165 -22.91 -8.22 9.62
N ARG A 166 -22.58 -7.12 10.31
CA ARG A 166 -23.47 -5.96 10.45
C ARG A 166 -22.91 -4.73 9.74
N PHE A 167 -23.75 -4.08 8.94
CA PHE A 167 -23.45 -2.82 8.28
C PHE A 167 -24.09 -1.64 9.00
N SER A 168 -23.53 -0.44 8.77
CA SER A 168 -24.07 0.81 9.33
C SER A 168 -24.19 0.84 10.85
N VAL A 169 -23.30 0.11 11.55
CA VAL A 169 -23.18 0.16 13.00
C VAL A 169 -22.37 1.39 13.40
N ASP A 170 -22.94 2.23 14.25
CA ASP A 170 -22.28 3.40 14.81
C ASP A 170 -21.47 3.01 16.05
N ALA A 171 -20.23 2.56 15.83
CA ALA A 171 -19.27 2.28 16.88
C ALA A 171 -17.97 3.03 16.60
N SER A 172 -17.71 4.08 17.38
CA SER A 172 -16.55 4.96 17.22
C SER A 172 -15.35 4.58 18.10
N SER A 173 -15.52 3.62 19.03
CA SER A 173 -14.46 3.10 19.89
C SER A 173 -14.59 1.59 20.12
N PRO A 174 -13.49 0.92 20.55
CA PRO A 174 -13.51 -0.48 20.94
C PRO A 174 -14.54 -0.81 22.03
N GLU A 175 -14.72 0.08 23.01
CA GLU A 175 -15.70 -0.05 24.09
C GLU A 175 -17.13 0.00 23.54
N ALA A 176 -17.43 0.97 22.66
CA ALA A 176 -18.73 1.07 22.02
C ALA A 176 -19.06 -0.17 21.18
N ALA A 177 -18.07 -0.74 20.49
CA ALA A 177 -18.23 -1.98 19.74
C ALA A 177 -18.47 -3.19 20.66
N ALA A 178 -17.76 -3.27 21.79
CA ALA A 178 -17.96 -4.31 22.80
C ALA A 178 -19.37 -4.25 23.41
N ASP A 179 -19.81 -3.05 23.79
CA ASP A 179 -21.14 -2.80 24.35
C ASP A 179 -22.24 -3.15 23.35
N HIS A 180 -22.07 -2.76 22.07
CA HIS A 180 -23.00 -3.11 20.99
C HIS A 180 -23.12 -4.64 20.80
N ALA A 181 -22.01 -5.36 20.94
CA ALA A 181 -21.97 -6.81 20.83
C ALA A 181 -22.39 -7.55 22.12
N GLY A 182 -22.51 -6.85 23.25
CA GLY A 182 -22.70 -7.47 24.57
C GLY A 182 -21.51 -8.32 25.01
N LEU A 183 -20.30 -7.96 24.59
CA LEU A 183 -19.07 -8.71 24.84
C LEU A 183 -18.09 -7.90 25.71
N SER A 184 -17.09 -8.59 26.26
CA SER A 184 -15.97 -7.91 26.92
C SER A 184 -15.10 -7.19 25.89
N VAL A 185 -14.66 -5.98 26.21
CA VAL A 185 -13.70 -5.20 25.39
C VAL A 185 -12.43 -5.99 25.07
N ALA A 186 -12.04 -6.94 25.93
CA ALA A 186 -10.89 -7.80 25.68
C ALA A 186 -11.04 -8.75 24.48
N SER A 187 -12.27 -8.93 24.00
CA SER A 187 -12.57 -9.74 22.81
C SER A 187 -12.51 -8.91 21.51
N VAL A 188 -12.32 -7.60 21.61
CA VAL A 188 -12.37 -6.70 20.44
C VAL A 188 -11.05 -6.72 19.69
N LEU A 189 -11.17 -6.98 18.39
CA LEU A 189 -10.13 -6.73 17.39
C LEU A 189 -10.46 -5.44 16.66
N TRP A 190 -9.76 -4.35 17.00
CA TRP A 190 -10.02 -3.03 16.43
C TRP A 190 -9.17 -2.79 15.18
N ALA A 191 -9.83 -2.79 14.02
CA ALA A 191 -9.21 -2.53 12.72
C ALA A 191 -9.48 -1.12 12.16
N ALA A 192 -10.28 -0.32 12.87
CA ALA A 192 -10.63 1.04 12.49
C ALA A 192 -9.59 2.07 12.98
N PRO A 193 -9.58 3.30 12.44
CA PRO A 193 -8.84 4.41 13.04
C PRO A 193 -9.27 4.63 14.49
N ARG A 194 -8.34 5.03 15.36
CA ARG A 194 -8.64 5.36 16.76
C ARG A 194 -9.02 6.82 16.89
N MET A 195 -9.80 7.17 17.92
CA MET A 195 -10.22 8.55 18.12
C MET A 195 -9.03 9.50 18.38
N GLU A 196 -7.99 9.02 19.07
CA GLU A 196 -6.78 9.80 19.30
C GLU A 196 -5.81 9.84 18.10
N ASP A 197 -6.07 9.07 17.04
CA ASP A 197 -5.22 9.11 15.86
C ASP A 197 -5.47 10.44 15.11
N GLU A 198 -4.37 11.12 14.75
CA GLU A 198 -4.49 12.30 13.91
C GLU A 198 -5.19 11.94 12.58
N PRO A 199 -6.09 12.81 12.08
CA PRO A 199 -6.73 12.57 10.81
C PRO A 199 -5.66 12.41 9.72
N GLY A 200 -5.78 11.31 8.99
CA GLY A 200 -4.94 11.02 7.85
C GLY A 200 -5.02 12.09 6.75
N LEU A 201 -4.04 12.09 5.86
CA LEU A 201 -4.03 12.99 4.71
C LEU A 201 -5.11 12.59 3.70
N GLU A 202 -5.75 13.60 3.11
CA GLU A 202 -6.75 13.40 2.06
C GLU A 202 -6.09 13.32 0.68
N LEU A 203 -6.51 12.31 -0.07
CA LEU A 203 -6.03 11.96 -1.39
C LEU A 203 -7.24 11.79 -2.31
N THR A 204 -7.36 12.64 -3.31
CA THR A 204 -8.27 12.41 -4.42
C THR A 204 -7.61 11.51 -5.45
N VAL A 205 -8.38 10.55 -5.97
CA VAL A 205 -7.97 9.70 -7.08
C VAL A 205 -8.76 10.09 -8.31
N ALA A 206 -8.05 10.43 -9.39
CA ALA A 206 -8.63 10.62 -10.70
C ALA A 206 -8.18 9.51 -11.66
N VAL A 207 -8.98 9.25 -12.68
CA VAL A 207 -8.64 8.36 -13.78
C VAL A 207 -8.62 9.14 -15.09
N VAL A 208 -7.62 8.83 -15.90
CA VAL A 208 -7.42 9.48 -17.19
C VAL A 208 -7.18 8.41 -18.24
N GLY A 209 -8.00 8.42 -19.29
CA GLY A 209 -7.95 7.47 -20.39
C GLY A 209 -7.52 8.14 -21.69
N TYR A 210 -6.59 7.51 -22.41
CA TYR A 210 -6.12 7.96 -23.72
C TYR A 210 -6.20 6.82 -24.72
N THR A 211 -6.30 7.14 -26.01
CA THR A 211 -6.02 6.15 -27.05
C THR A 211 -4.53 5.77 -27.02
N HIS A 212 -4.19 4.57 -27.49
CA HIS A 212 -2.78 4.16 -27.59
C HIS A 212 -1.93 5.14 -28.42
N ALA A 213 -2.49 5.68 -29.49
CA ALA A 213 -1.82 6.65 -30.36
C ALA A 213 -1.51 7.95 -29.62
N ALA A 214 -2.48 8.49 -28.87
CA ALA A 214 -2.31 9.72 -28.09
C ALA A 214 -1.26 9.55 -26.98
N ALA A 215 -1.27 8.41 -26.29
CA ALA A 215 -0.33 8.12 -25.21
C ALA A 215 0.97 7.43 -25.68
N ALA A 216 1.30 7.44 -26.97
CA ALA A 216 2.46 6.72 -27.50
C ALA A 216 3.80 7.19 -26.91
N SER A 217 3.89 8.46 -26.50
CA SER A 217 5.07 9.05 -25.85
C SER A 217 5.22 8.66 -24.36
N VAL A 218 4.17 8.11 -23.74
CA VAL A 218 4.20 7.67 -22.35
C VAL A 218 4.79 6.26 -22.30
N PRO A 219 5.93 6.04 -21.62
CA PRO A 219 6.57 4.74 -21.59
C PRO A 219 5.68 3.71 -20.88
N VAL A 220 5.75 2.46 -21.33
CA VAL A 220 5.08 1.33 -20.67
C VAL A 220 5.83 0.95 -19.40
N GLY A 221 5.12 0.90 -18.27
CA GLY A 221 5.71 0.61 -16.97
C GLY A 221 4.69 0.60 -15.85
N TYR A 222 5.18 0.57 -14.62
CA TYR A 222 4.35 0.57 -13.43
C TYR A 222 3.71 1.93 -13.17
N GLY A 223 4.50 2.99 -13.27
CA GLY A 223 4.03 4.33 -12.92
C GLY A 223 5.16 5.31 -12.65
N THR A 224 4.76 6.57 -12.54
CA THR A 224 5.65 7.71 -12.31
C THR A 224 5.28 8.38 -11.00
N LEU A 225 6.24 8.61 -10.12
CA LEU A 225 6.08 9.38 -8.88
C LEU A 225 6.55 10.81 -9.09
N CYS A 226 5.93 11.77 -8.41
CA CYS A 226 6.24 13.19 -8.51
C CYS A 226 6.48 13.77 -7.10
N PRO A 227 7.74 13.88 -6.66
CA PRO A 227 8.10 14.48 -5.38
C PRO A 227 7.92 16.00 -5.36
N ASP A 228 7.79 16.66 -6.52
CA ASP A 228 7.63 18.12 -6.61
C ASP A 228 6.34 18.57 -5.88
N PRO A 229 6.44 19.37 -4.80
CA PRO A 229 5.29 19.81 -4.04
C PRO A 229 4.44 20.85 -4.79
N SER A 230 4.97 21.49 -5.83
CA SER A 230 4.22 22.45 -6.66
C SER A 230 3.28 21.78 -7.66
N SER A 231 3.48 20.50 -7.92
CA SER A 231 2.57 19.68 -8.73
C SER A 231 1.39 19.20 -7.88
N PRO A 232 0.13 19.37 -8.34
CA PRO A 232 -1.03 18.81 -7.64
C PRO A 232 -1.05 17.27 -7.69
N VAL A 233 -0.27 16.67 -8.58
CA VAL A 233 -0.14 15.21 -8.72
C VAL A 233 1.10 14.72 -7.97
N SER A 234 0.94 13.75 -7.07
CA SER A 234 2.06 13.07 -6.38
C SER A 234 2.53 11.80 -7.09
N GLY A 235 1.70 11.26 -7.98
CA GLY A 235 2.08 10.13 -8.81
C GLY A 235 0.97 9.66 -9.74
N VAL A 236 1.37 8.88 -10.74
CA VAL A 236 0.48 8.27 -11.73
C VAL A 236 0.83 6.79 -11.84
N LEU A 237 -0.15 5.94 -11.57
CA LEU A 237 -0.10 4.50 -11.84
C LEU A 237 -0.57 4.26 -13.28
N HIS A 238 0.17 3.46 -14.04
CA HIS A 238 -0.22 3.08 -15.39
C HIS A 238 -1.13 1.84 -15.31
N GLU A 239 -2.39 2.05 -14.95
CA GLU A 239 -3.37 1.01 -14.60
C GLU A 239 -3.45 -0.10 -15.65
N SER A 240 -3.65 0.27 -16.92
CA SER A 240 -3.81 -0.70 -18.02
C SER A 240 -2.51 -1.41 -18.41
N ASP A 241 -1.35 -0.82 -18.07
CA ASP A 241 -0.06 -1.40 -18.39
C ASP A 241 0.30 -2.52 -17.39
N VAL A 242 -0.04 -2.33 -16.12
CA VAL A 242 0.39 -3.19 -15.01
C VAL A 242 -0.43 -4.46 -14.88
N HIS A 243 -1.75 -4.34 -14.97
CA HIS A 243 -2.66 -5.43 -14.61
C HIS A 243 -2.88 -6.38 -15.79
N HIS A 244 -3.02 -7.68 -15.50
CA HIS A 244 -3.25 -8.69 -16.53
C HIS A 244 -4.61 -8.53 -17.20
N GLY A 245 -5.67 -8.34 -16.38
CA GLY A 245 -7.05 -8.16 -16.84
C GLY A 245 -7.28 -6.88 -17.66
N ALA A 246 -8.39 -6.85 -18.41
CA ALA A 246 -8.80 -5.71 -19.20
C ALA A 246 -9.30 -4.56 -18.30
N ARG A 247 -8.36 -3.69 -17.87
CA ARG A 247 -8.68 -2.46 -17.11
C ARG A 247 -9.07 -1.28 -17.97
N ALA A 248 -8.84 -1.39 -19.28
CA ALA A 248 -9.20 -0.38 -20.25
C ALA A 248 -9.86 -1.07 -21.46
N PRO A 249 -10.77 -0.38 -22.17
CA PRO A 249 -11.29 -0.85 -23.45
C PRO A 249 -10.15 -1.11 -24.46
N PRO A 250 -10.34 -2.01 -25.43
CA PRO A 250 -9.40 -2.19 -26.52
C PRO A 250 -9.05 -0.85 -27.20
N GLY A 251 -7.78 -0.67 -27.57
CA GLY A 251 -7.31 0.58 -28.19
C GLY A 251 -6.96 1.70 -27.20
N HIS A 252 -7.17 1.51 -25.90
CA HIS A 252 -7.00 2.56 -24.89
C HIS A 252 -5.99 2.18 -23.79
N ARG A 253 -5.39 3.21 -23.20
CA ARG A 253 -4.57 3.14 -21.98
C ARG A 253 -5.24 3.95 -20.88
N LEU A 254 -5.20 3.41 -19.67
CA LEU A 254 -5.79 4.00 -18.48
C LEU A 254 -4.70 4.31 -17.46
N PHE A 255 -4.77 5.50 -16.89
CA PHE A 255 -3.86 6.02 -15.89
C PHE A 255 -4.64 6.43 -14.65
N ARG A 256 -4.12 6.10 -13.47
CA ARG A 256 -4.71 6.49 -12.19
C ARG A 256 -3.81 7.54 -11.55
N VAL A 257 -4.36 8.72 -11.34
CA VAL A 257 -3.67 9.91 -10.87
C VAL A 257 -3.95 10.12 -9.40
N MET A 258 -2.89 10.26 -8.60
CA MET A 258 -2.95 10.48 -7.16
C MET A 258 -2.78 11.98 -6.88
N VAL A 259 -3.78 12.60 -6.25
CA VAL A 259 -3.90 14.05 -6.04
C VAL A 259 -4.02 14.34 -4.53
N PRO A 260 -2.91 14.61 -3.83
CA PRO A 260 -2.96 15.01 -2.42
C PRO A 260 -3.65 16.37 -2.29
N HIS A 261 -4.60 16.48 -1.38
CA HIS A 261 -5.31 17.75 -1.13
C HIS A 261 -4.39 18.86 -0.67
N ALA A 262 -3.31 18.50 0.05
CA ALA A 262 -2.30 19.47 0.47
C ALA A 262 -1.53 20.13 -0.70
N ARG A 263 -1.67 19.65 -1.94
CA ARG A 263 -1.00 20.18 -3.15
C ARG A 263 -1.95 20.72 -4.21
N TRP A 264 -3.25 20.52 -4.01
CA TRP A 264 -4.25 20.80 -5.03
C TRP A 264 -5.16 21.95 -4.56
N ASP A 265 -5.43 22.87 -5.47
CA ASP A 265 -6.31 24.02 -5.26
C ASP A 265 -7.81 23.67 -5.33
N GLY A 266 -8.15 22.41 -5.62
CA GLY A 266 -9.52 21.94 -5.82
C GLY A 266 -10.06 22.16 -7.24
N GLU A 267 -9.28 22.79 -8.12
CA GLU A 267 -9.71 23.13 -9.48
C GLU A 267 -9.35 22.02 -10.47
N GLU A 268 -10.31 21.52 -11.23
CA GLU A 268 -10.06 20.49 -12.26
C GLU A 268 -9.05 20.95 -13.31
N ARG A 269 -9.04 22.25 -13.62
CA ARG A 269 -8.13 22.86 -14.59
C ARG A 269 -6.66 22.70 -14.18
N SER A 270 -6.32 22.88 -12.91
CA SER A 270 -4.94 22.75 -12.42
C SER A 270 -4.48 21.30 -12.53
N LEU A 271 -5.37 20.37 -12.21
CA LEU A 271 -5.13 18.93 -12.33
C LEU A 271 -4.95 18.50 -13.79
N ARG A 272 -5.81 18.93 -14.71
CA ARG A 272 -5.68 18.65 -16.15
C ARG A 272 -4.35 19.12 -16.71
N LYS A 273 -3.93 20.34 -16.36
CA LYS A 273 -2.63 20.88 -16.79
C LYS A 273 -1.45 20.05 -16.26
N ALA A 274 -1.53 19.59 -15.01
CA ALA A 274 -0.50 18.73 -14.45
C ALA A 274 -0.46 17.35 -15.12
N VAL A 275 -1.63 16.75 -15.39
CA VAL A 275 -1.76 15.50 -16.14
C VAL A 275 -1.19 15.63 -17.56
N GLU A 276 -1.49 16.72 -18.24
CA GLU A 276 -0.97 17.04 -19.58
C GLU A 276 0.56 17.05 -19.59
N ALA A 277 1.17 17.78 -18.65
CA ALA A 277 2.62 17.86 -18.49
C ALA A 277 3.24 16.50 -18.09
N MET A 278 2.54 15.70 -17.28
CA MET A 278 3.04 14.42 -16.80
C MET A 278 2.87 13.27 -17.78
N LEU A 279 1.86 13.29 -18.65
CA LEU A 279 1.52 12.20 -19.56
C LEU A 279 1.71 12.62 -21.02
N CYS A 280 0.76 13.37 -21.58
CA CYS A 280 0.78 13.83 -22.96
C CYS A 280 -0.16 15.03 -23.20
N PRO A 281 0.09 15.85 -24.25
CA PRO A 281 -0.70 17.03 -24.56
C PRO A 281 -2.07 16.76 -25.22
N ALA A 282 -2.36 15.51 -25.57
CA ALA A 282 -3.64 15.15 -26.16
C ALA A 282 -4.79 15.35 -25.16
N GLU A 283 -6.00 15.66 -25.65
CA GLU A 283 -7.19 15.64 -24.81
C GLU A 283 -7.53 14.18 -24.45
N PRO A 284 -7.75 13.86 -23.17
CA PRO A 284 -8.13 12.51 -22.77
C PRO A 284 -9.52 12.12 -23.28
N ALA A 285 -9.67 10.86 -23.67
CA ALA A 285 -10.97 10.27 -23.98
C ALA A 285 -11.83 10.07 -22.72
N LEU A 286 -11.19 9.99 -21.55
CA LEU A 286 -11.84 9.90 -20.25
C LEU A 286 -11.04 10.74 -19.25
N PHE A 287 -11.72 11.58 -18.48
CA PHE A 287 -11.15 12.22 -17.31
C PHE A 287 -12.23 12.23 -16.23
N GLU A 288 -12.01 11.50 -15.13
CA GLU A 288 -13.02 11.33 -14.09
C GLU A 288 -12.38 11.33 -12.71
N VAL A 289 -12.99 12.05 -11.77
CA VAL A 289 -12.59 12.02 -10.36
C VAL A 289 -13.38 10.91 -9.66
N LEU A 290 -12.69 9.84 -9.24
CA LEU A 290 -13.31 8.68 -8.58
C LEU A 290 -13.66 8.94 -7.10
N GLY A 291 -13.11 10.01 -6.53
CA GLY A 291 -13.41 10.47 -5.18
C GLY A 291 -12.20 10.57 -4.27
N THR A 292 -12.48 10.94 -3.01
CA THR A 292 -11.49 11.21 -1.98
C THR A 292 -11.32 10.00 -1.05
N ARG A 293 -10.08 9.75 -0.63
CA ARG A 293 -9.71 8.73 0.33
C ARG A 293 -8.81 9.35 1.39
N ARG A 294 -8.93 8.88 2.62
CA ARG A 294 -8.04 9.28 3.71
C ARG A 294 -7.02 8.18 3.93
N VAL A 295 -5.74 8.55 4.00
CA VAL A 295 -4.62 7.61 4.21
C VAL A 295 -4.10 7.77 5.64
N PRO A 296 -3.92 6.68 6.42
CA PRO A 296 -3.49 6.76 7.81
C PRO A 296 -2.22 7.59 8.01
N HIS A 297 -2.20 8.40 9.07
CA HIS A 297 -1.05 9.18 9.43
C HIS A 297 -0.07 8.35 10.27
N VAL A 298 1.11 8.07 9.70
CA VAL A 298 2.11 7.19 10.31
C VAL A 298 3.38 7.97 10.68
N ARG A 299 3.25 8.98 11.56
CA ARG A 299 4.35 9.86 11.98
C ARG A 299 5.51 9.13 12.64
N PRO A 300 6.74 9.68 12.61
CA PRO A 300 7.87 9.14 13.36
C PRO A 300 7.50 8.76 14.80
N GLY A 301 7.85 7.54 15.20
CA GLY A 301 7.48 6.96 16.49
C GLY A 301 6.12 6.25 16.50
N HIS A 302 5.47 6.10 15.35
CA HIS A 302 4.24 5.31 15.20
C HIS A 302 4.43 3.87 15.70
N MET A 303 5.48 3.18 15.25
CA MET A 303 5.74 1.81 15.70
C MET A 303 6.04 1.71 17.20
N GLN A 304 6.58 2.77 17.80
CA GLN A 304 6.77 2.83 19.25
C GLN A 304 5.44 2.99 20.00
N ARG A 305 4.49 3.76 19.46
CA ARG A 305 3.14 3.86 20.03
C ARG A 305 2.42 2.51 19.96
N VAL A 306 2.48 1.86 18.80
CA VAL A 306 1.94 0.50 18.59
C VAL A 306 2.56 -0.48 19.59
N ALA A 307 3.88 -0.46 19.78
CA ALA A 307 4.57 -1.36 20.71
C ALA A 307 4.26 -1.08 22.19
N LYS A 308 3.87 0.15 22.53
CA LYS A 308 3.47 0.56 23.89
C LYS A 308 1.97 0.43 24.14
N HIS A 309 1.21 -0.02 23.14
CA HIS A 309 -0.22 -0.27 23.27
C HIS A 309 -0.45 -1.28 24.41
N ALA A 310 -1.14 -0.83 25.46
CA ALA A 310 -1.37 -1.61 26.68
C ALA A 310 -2.86 -1.71 27.02
N GLU A 311 -3.72 -1.35 26.07
CA GLU A 311 -5.17 -1.41 26.25
C GLU A 311 -5.67 -2.86 26.24
N PRO A 312 -6.83 -3.14 26.87
CA PRO A 312 -7.36 -4.49 26.97
C PRO A 312 -7.77 -5.11 25.62
N TRP A 313 -7.85 -4.32 24.55
CA TRP A 313 -8.24 -4.75 23.20
C TRP A 313 -7.05 -4.81 22.23
N SER A 314 -7.19 -5.56 21.13
CA SER A 314 -6.12 -5.72 20.15
C SER A 314 -6.24 -4.73 18.99
N TRP A 315 -5.17 -4.00 18.69
CA TRP A 315 -5.10 -3.08 17.56
C TRP A 315 -4.47 -3.75 16.33
N ILE A 316 -5.21 -3.76 15.22
CA ILE A 316 -4.78 -4.40 13.97
C ILE A 316 -5.06 -3.52 12.75
N GLY A 317 -4.56 -3.94 11.59
CA GLY A 317 -4.90 -3.38 10.30
C GLY A 317 -4.01 -2.22 9.86
N TRP A 318 -4.50 -1.50 8.86
CA TRP A 318 -3.69 -0.55 8.08
C TRP A 318 -3.21 0.68 8.87
N SER A 319 -3.89 0.99 9.97
CA SER A 319 -3.58 2.09 10.89
C SER A 319 -2.64 1.64 11.99
N ALA A 320 -2.40 0.33 12.17
CA ALA A 320 -1.61 -0.23 13.25
C ALA A 320 -0.20 -0.63 12.79
N THR A 321 -0.08 -1.73 12.05
CA THR A 321 1.22 -2.41 11.87
C THR A 321 1.71 -2.41 10.43
N GLY A 322 0.89 -1.98 9.46
CA GLY A 322 1.31 -1.95 8.08
C GLY A 322 0.26 -1.48 7.08
N VAL A 323 0.67 -0.60 6.17
CA VAL A 323 -0.20 0.07 5.20
C VAL A 323 -0.46 -0.72 3.90
N ALA A 324 0.16 -1.89 3.72
CA ALA A 324 0.01 -2.71 2.53
C ALA A 324 -0.91 -3.90 2.79
N ILE A 325 -1.69 -4.32 1.80
CA ILE A 325 -2.58 -5.50 1.90
C ILE A 325 -1.82 -6.75 2.36
N THR A 326 -0.56 -6.93 1.95
CA THR A 326 0.28 -8.03 2.42
C THR A 326 0.50 -8.04 3.92
N HIS A 327 0.62 -6.85 4.53
CA HIS A 327 0.81 -6.73 5.97
C HIS A 327 -0.48 -7.07 6.69
N VAL A 328 -1.60 -6.51 6.26
CA VAL A 328 -2.93 -6.74 6.86
C VAL A 328 -3.30 -8.23 6.79
N VAL A 329 -3.17 -8.86 5.62
CA VAL A 329 -3.48 -10.30 5.48
C VAL A 329 -2.52 -11.16 6.30
N SER A 330 -1.22 -10.85 6.30
CA SER A 330 -0.25 -11.60 7.11
C SER A 330 -0.43 -11.38 8.61
N GLU A 331 -0.99 -10.26 9.04
CA GLU A 331 -1.34 -10.02 10.44
C GLU A 331 -2.58 -10.80 10.84
N ALA A 332 -3.66 -10.71 10.06
CA ALA A 332 -4.89 -11.43 10.31
C ALA A 332 -4.64 -12.95 10.44
N GLU A 333 -3.84 -13.52 9.53
CA GLU A 333 -3.47 -14.93 9.59
C GLU A 333 -2.68 -15.29 10.86
N ARG A 334 -1.70 -14.47 11.25
CA ARG A 334 -0.92 -14.72 12.49
C ARG A 334 -1.81 -14.66 13.72
N LEU A 335 -2.78 -13.76 13.74
CA LEU A 335 -3.73 -13.63 14.84
C LEU A 335 -4.64 -14.85 14.93
N ALA A 336 -5.17 -15.32 13.80
CA ALA A 336 -5.97 -16.56 13.74
C ALA A 336 -5.17 -17.76 14.27
N ASP A 337 -3.90 -17.90 13.88
CA ASP A 337 -3.00 -18.95 14.39
C ASP A 337 -2.76 -18.85 15.90
N LEU A 338 -2.61 -17.63 16.43
CA LEU A 338 -2.44 -17.40 17.87
C LEU A 338 -3.69 -17.77 18.66
N MET A 339 -4.87 -17.38 18.17
CA MET A 339 -6.14 -17.74 18.78
C MET A 339 -6.34 -19.27 18.81
N ARG A 340 -6.08 -19.96 17.70
CA ARG A 340 -6.17 -21.44 17.63
C ARG A 340 -5.23 -22.14 18.62
N LYS A 341 -3.99 -21.66 18.80
CA LYS A 341 -3.02 -22.25 19.74
C LYS A 341 -3.44 -22.10 21.19
N THR A 342 -4.10 -21.00 21.54
CA THR A 342 -4.58 -20.73 22.90
C THR A 342 -5.74 -21.65 23.26
N HIS A 343 -6.61 -22.01 22.30
CA HIS A 343 -7.72 -22.95 22.51
C HIS A 343 -7.31 -24.44 22.48
N ALA A 344 -6.11 -24.75 21.99
CA ALA A 344 -5.58 -26.12 21.96
C ALA A 344 -4.78 -26.52 23.23
N ARG A 345 -4.76 -25.66 24.26
CA ARG A 345 -4.12 -25.90 25.57
C ARG A 345 -5.16 -25.88 26.68
#